data_AF-A0A3D4X642-F1
#
_entry.id   AF-A0A3D4X642-F1
#
_cell.length_a   1.000
_cell.length_b   1.000
_cell.length_c   1.000
_cell.angle_alpha   90.00
_cell.angle_beta   90.00
_cell.angle_gamma   90.00
#
_symmetry.space_group_name_H-M   'P 1'
#
loop_
_entity.id
_entity.type
_entity.pdbx_description
1 polymer ?
#
loop_
_entity_poly.entity_id
_entity_poly.type
_entity_poly.pdbx_seq_one_letter_code
_entity_poly.pdbx_strand_id
1 'polypeptide(L)' 'MFMGEYSHSIDAKGRLIIPSKFREQLGDEFILTKGLDGCLSIYPMSEWQAFEEKLKALPLTNKNARTFSRFFVAGGA' A
#
# COMPACT_ATOMS: atom_id res chain seq x y z
N MET A 1 4.56 -8.71 11.72
CA MET A 1 5.37 -7.49 11.49
C MET A 1 6.26 -7.71 10.27
N PHE A 2 6.18 -6.84 9.28
CA PHE A 2 7.03 -6.90 8.08
C PHE A 2 8.38 -6.20 8.36
N MET A 3 9.47 -6.96 8.36
CA MET A 3 10.82 -6.44 8.60
C MET A 3 11.85 -7.10 7.71
N GLY A 4 12.87 -6.34 7.32
CA GLY A 4 13.98 -6.78 6.48
C GLY A 4 13.97 -6.17 5.09
N GLU A 5 15.13 -6.21 4.44
CA GLU A 5 15.36 -5.65 3.10
C GLU A 5 15.63 -6.78 2.11
N TYR A 6 15.08 -6.64 0.90
CA TYR A 6 15.12 -7.66 -0.15
C TYR A 6 15.33 -7.01 -1.50
N SER A 7 16.38 -7.45 -2.21
CA SER A 7 16.62 -7.04 -3.59
C SER A 7 16.04 -8.08 -4.55
N HIS A 8 15.11 -7.65 -5.40
CA HIS A 8 14.48 -8.48 -6.42
C HIS A 8 14.49 -7.76 -7.77
N SER A 9 14.64 -8.53 -8.85
CA SER A 9 14.42 -8.03 -10.19
C SER A 9 12.93 -8.00 -10.52
N ILE A 10 12.56 -7.08 -11.41
CA ILE A 10 11.24 -7.04 -12.03
C ILE A 10 11.33 -7.80 -13.35
N ASP A 11 10.39 -8.71 -13.59
CA ASP A 11 10.37 -9.47 -14.84
C ASP A 11 9.85 -8.65 -16.03
N ALA A 12 9.94 -9.20 -17.24
CA ALA A 12 9.49 -8.52 -18.47
C ALA A 12 7.99 -8.16 -18.49
N LYS A 13 7.18 -8.70 -17.56
CA LYS A 13 5.76 -8.41 -17.42
C LYS A 13 5.46 -7.46 -16.25
N GLY A 14 6.48 -6.87 -15.64
CA GLY A 14 6.30 -5.95 -14.51
C GLY A 14 6.01 -6.65 -13.18
N ARG A 15 6.29 -7.96 -13.05
CA ARG A 15 6.03 -8.72 -11.82
C ARG A 15 7.28 -8.78 -10.96
N LEU A 16 7.08 -8.77 -9.65
CA LEU A 16 8.10 -8.99 -8.63
C LEU A 16 7.66 -10.14 -7.71
N ILE A 17 8.62 -10.95 -7.28
CA ILE A 17 8.35 -12.06 -6.36
C ILE A 17 8.40 -11.54 -4.93
N ILE A 18 7.29 -11.67 -4.21
CA ILE A 18 7.25 -11.38 -2.77
C ILE A 18 8.00 -12.49 -2.01
N PRO A 19 8.93 -12.19 -1.09
CA PRO A 19 9.60 -13.19 -0.24
C PRO A 19 8.62 -14.13 0.48
N SER A 20 8.94 -15.42 0.57
CA SER A 20 8.04 -16.44 1.18
C SER A 20 7.58 -16.07 2.59
N LYS A 21 8.49 -15.55 3.42
CA LYS A 21 8.22 -15.11 4.79
C LYS A 21 7.16 -14.00 4.94
N PHE A 22 6.89 -13.27 3.85
CA PHE A 22 5.88 -12.20 3.83
C PHE A 22 4.55 -12.68 3.25
N ARG A 23 4.53 -13.77 2.49
CA ARG A 23 3.30 -14.29 1.88
C ARG A 23 2.29 -14.73 2.93
N GLU A 24 2.74 -15.45 3.97
CA GLU A 24 1.86 -15.87 5.07
C GLU A 24 1.23 -14.68 5.82
N GLN A 25 1.97 -13.58 5.98
CA GLN A 25 1.48 -12.38 6.67
C GLN A 25 0.59 -11.50 5.79
N LEU A 26 0.77 -11.53 4.47
CA LEU A 26 -0.07 -10.78 3.52
C LEU A 26 -1.41 -11.47 3.28
N GLY A 27 -1.43 -12.81 3.29
CA GLY A 27 -2.59 -13.60 2.90
C GLY A 27 -2.78 -13.66 1.38
N ASP A 28 -3.93 -14.19 0.97
CA ASP A 28 -4.26 -14.41 -0.44
C ASP A 28 -4.69 -13.12 -1.16
N GLU A 29 -5.21 -12.16 -0.40
CA GLU A 29 -5.66 -10.85 -0.89
C GLU A 29 -4.95 -9.73 -0.13
N PHE A 30 -4.46 -8.73 -0.85
CA PHE A 30 -3.77 -7.57 -0.31
C PHE A 30 -3.88 -6.39 -1.28
N ILE A 31 -3.60 -5.19 -0.79
CA ILE A 31 -3.65 -3.96 -1.60
C ILE A 31 -2.23 -3.48 -1.90
N LEU A 32 -1.99 -3.14 -3.16
CA LEU A 32 -0.82 -2.37 -3.61
C LEU A 32 -1.27 -0.94 -3.92
N THR A 33 -0.57 0.04 -3.36
CA THR A 33 -0.85 1.46 -3.63
C THR A 33 0.45 2.26 -3.71
N LYS A 34 0.33 3.53 -4.13
CA LYS A 34 1.42 4.49 -4.08
C LYS A 34 1.79 4.78 -2.64
N GLY A 35 3.07 4.62 -2.32
CA GLY A 35 3.65 5.06 -1.07
C GLY A 35 4.15 6.49 -1.15
N LEU A 36 4.64 6.99 -0.02
CA LEU A 36 5.36 8.27 0.03
C LEU A 36 6.71 8.15 -0.69
N ASP A 37 7.32 9.28 -1.03
CA ASP A 37 8.69 9.32 -1.57
C ASP A 37 8.90 8.52 -2.88
N GLY A 38 7.84 8.38 -3.69
CA GLY A 38 7.91 7.72 -4.99
C GLY A 38 8.06 6.20 -4.91
N CYS A 39 7.70 5.58 -3.78
CA CYS A 39 7.68 4.13 -3.64
C CYS A 39 6.27 3.53 -3.83
N LEU A 40 6.20 2.20 -3.78
CA LEU A 40 4.96 1.46 -3.65
C LEU A 40 4.85 0.89 -2.23
N SER A 41 3.63 0.84 -1.71
CA SER A 41 3.31 0.27 -0.40
C SER A 41 2.32 -0.86 -0.56
N ILE A 42 2.55 -1.95 0.16
CA ILE A 42 1.68 -3.14 0.17
C ILE A 42 1.11 -3.30 1.58
N TYR A 43 -0.18 -3.56 1.67
CA TYR A 43 -0.89 -3.76 2.93
C TYR A 43 -1.71 -5.05 2.90
N PRO A 44 -1.69 -5.86 3.97
CA PRO A 44 -2.74 -6.84 4.21
C PRO A 44 -4.11 -6.14 4.26
N MET A 45 -5.17 -6.84 3.87
CA MET A 45 -6.52 -6.25 3.82
C MET A 45 -6.98 -5.62 5.13
N SER A 46 -6.67 -6.25 6.27
CA SER A 46 -7.03 -5.72 7.60
C SER A 46 -6.39 -4.36 7.90
N GLU A 47 -5.10 -4.22 7.57
CA GLU A 47 -4.36 -2.97 7.76
C GLU A 47 -4.81 -1.89 6.78
N TRP A 48 -5.12 -2.29 5.55
CA TRP A 48 -5.67 -1.38 4.55
C TRP A 48 -7.02 -0.80 5.00
N GLN A 49 -7.94 -1.63 5.50
CA GLN A 49 -9.23 -1.17 6.03
C GLN A 49 -9.03 -0.17 7.19
N ALA A 50 -8.14 -0.48 8.13
CA ALA A 50 -7.83 0.42 9.23
C ALA A 50 -7.21 1.75 8.76
N PHE A 51 -6.40 1.72 7.70
CA PHE A 51 -5.83 2.92 7.07
C PHE A 51 -6.90 3.73 6.33
N GLU A 52 -7.79 3.07 5.60
CA GLU A 52 -8.89 3.70 4.87
C GLU A 52 -9.83 4.46 5.82
N GLU A 53 -10.15 3.90 6.98
CA GLU A 53 -10.96 4.58 7.99
C GLU A 53 -10.28 5.85 8.52
N LYS A 54 -8.94 5.83 8.68
CA LYS A 54 -8.17 7.03 9.03
C LYS A 54 -8.23 8.08 7.91
N LEU A 55 -8.18 7.66 6.64
CA LEU A 55 -8.31 8.56 5.50
C LEU A 55 -9.72 9.19 5.41
N LYS A 56 -10.77 8.43 5.71
CA LYS A 56 -12.17 8.91 5.74
C LYS A 56 -12.41 9.93 6.85
N ALA A 57 -11.72 9.78 7.98
CA ALA A 57 -11.82 10.71 9.10
C ALA A 57 -11.14 12.07 8.84
N LEU A 58 -10.41 12.24 7.75
CA LEU A 58 -9.72 13.49 7.44
C LEU A 58 -10.70 14.63 7.07
N PRO A 59 -10.45 15.88 7.51
CA PRO A 59 -11.36 16.99 7.26
C PRO A 59 -11.54 17.32 5.77
N LEU A 60 -12.77 17.19 5.26
CA LEU A 60 -13.08 17.48 3.86
C LEU A 60 -12.85 18.93 3.46
N THR A 61 -12.89 19.89 4.40
CA THR A 61 -12.67 21.31 4.13
C THR A 61 -11.19 21.64 3.89
N ASN A 62 -10.27 20.81 4.40
CA ASN A 62 -8.83 21.02 4.27
C ASN A 62 -8.32 20.54 2.91
N LYS A 63 -7.71 21.45 2.13
CA LYS A 63 -7.15 21.14 0.80
C LYS A 63 -6.07 20.06 0.85
N ASN A 64 -5.15 20.13 1.81
CA ASN A 64 -4.04 19.19 1.93
C ASN A 64 -4.55 17.79 2.30
N ALA A 65 -5.55 17.72 3.20
CA ALA A 65 -6.20 16.47 3.56
C ALA A 65 -6.85 15.78 2.35
N ARG A 66 -7.59 16.53 1.53
CA ARG A 66 -8.18 15.97 0.29
C ARG A 66 -7.12 15.50 -0.71
N THR A 67 -6.05 16.28 -0.89
CA THR A 67 -4.94 15.89 -1.77
C THR A 67 -4.28 14.60 -1.28
N PHE A 68 -4.07 14.48 0.03
CA PHE A 68 -3.48 13.31 0.66
C PHE A 68 -4.37 12.07 0.51
N SER A 69 -5.66 12.14 0.84
CA SER A 69 -6.57 10.99 0.66
C SER A 69 -6.61 10.55 -0.81
N ARG A 70 -6.71 11.49 -1.75
CA ARG A 70 -6.70 11.18 -3.19
C ARG A 70 -5.39 10.53 -3.64
N PHE A 71 -4.25 10.93 -3.10
CA PHE A 71 -2.96 10.34 -3.46
C PHE A 71 -2.95 8.82 -3.22
N PHE A 72 -3.47 8.37 -2.07
CA PHE A 72 -3.49 6.95 -1.72
C PHE A 72 -4.63 6.16 -2.38
N VAL A 73 -5.80 6.75 -2.59
CA VAL A 73 -6.96 6.01 -3.15
C VAL A 73 -7.04 6.08 -4.68
N ALA A 74 -6.53 7.13 -5.32
CA ALA A 74 -6.60 7.26 -6.78
C ALA A 74 -5.58 6.39 -7.53
N GLY A 75 -4.66 5.76 -6.81
CA GLY A 75 -3.64 4.86 -7.38
C GLY A 75 -3.70 3.42 -6.86
N GLY A 76 -4.67 3.09 -6.00
CA GLY A 76 -4.87 1.71 -5.54
C GLY A 76 -5.58 0.89 -6.61
N ALA A 77 -5.04 -0.28 -6.92
CA ALA A 77 -5.63 -1.28 -7.80
C ALA A 77 -5.61 -2.64 -7.09
#